data_AF-A0A967G0V3-F1
#
_entry.id   AF-A0A967G0V3-F1
#
_cell.length_a   1.000
_cell.length_b   1.000
_cell.length_c   1.000
_cell.angle_alpha   90.00
_cell.angle_beta   90.00
_cell.angle_gamma   90.00
#
_symmetry.space_group_name_H-M   'P 1'
#
loop_
_entity.id
_entity.type
_entity.pdbx_description
1 polymer ?
#
loop_
_entity_poly.entity_id
_entity_poly.type
_entity_poly.pdbx_seq_one_letter_code
_entity_poly.pdbx_strand_id
1 'polypeptide(L)'
;MKRVIQIGIVFLCVVVVAGVLVAAGSDKKIKVMFFRGGGHDWKNCPPIMKAVLESTNDFKVTYSENLDDFKERIKQFDIIMQYTTGMKPTKEQEDGLCDFIQNGGGYVGIHSATDSFKNCDRYWEMVGGRFAGHGGGKFTVYIYDHEHPITKG
;
A
#
# COMPACT_ATOMS: atom_id res chain seq x y z
N MET A 1 -2.57 -21.60 79.46
CA MET A 1 -2.98 -22.38 78.27
C MET A 1 -3.42 -21.36 77.21
N LYS A 2 -2.63 -21.19 76.14
CA LYS A 2 -2.77 -20.10 75.15
C LYS A 2 -3.81 -20.50 74.10
N ARG A 3 -4.84 -19.69 73.87
CA ARG A 3 -5.76 -19.81 72.73
C ARG A 3 -5.33 -18.81 71.66
N VAL A 4 -4.84 -19.32 70.53
CA VAL A 4 -4.45 -18.52 69.36
C VAL A 4 -5.66 -18.48 68.42
N ILE A 5 -6.12 -17.27 68.09
CA ILE A 5 -7.20 -17.01 67.14
C ILE A 5 -6.57 -17.01 65.74
N GLN A 6 -6.98 -17.94 64.89
CA GLN A 6 -6.50 -18.06 63.51
C GLN A 6 -7.46 -17.28 62.60
N ILE A 7 -7.05 -16.08 62.19
CA ILE A 7 -7.74 -15.30 61.15
C ILE A 7 -7.14 -15.70 59.81
N GLY A 8 -7.84 -16.57 59.07
CA GLY A 8 -7.48 -16.94 57.70
C GLY A 8 -8.05 -15.92 56.72
N ILE A 9 -7.15 -15.16 56.07
CA ILE A 9 -7.46 -14.19 55.01
C ILE A 9 -7.94 -14.95 53.77
N VAL A 10 -9.15 -14.64 53.30
CA VAL A 10 -9.68 -15.13 52.01
C VAL A 10 -9.02 -14.32 50.89
N PHE A 11 -8.14 -14.96 50.11
CA PHE A 11 -7.59 -14.40 48.88
C PHE A 11 -8.67 -14.47 47.79
N LEU A 12 -9.34 -13.36 47.51
CA LEU A 12 -10.24 -13.21 46.36
C LEU A 12 -9.38 -13.03 45.09
N CYS A 13 -9.15 -14.11 44.35
CA CYS A 13 -8.61 -14.04 42.99
C CYS A 13 -9.66 -13.41 42.07
N VAL A 14 -9.56 -12.10 41.83
CA VAL A 14 -10.27 -11.44 40.74
C VAL A 14 -9.62 -11.88 39.43
N VAL A 15 -10.25 -12.84 38.76
CA VAL A 15 -9.93 -13.18 37.37
C VAL A 15 -10.46 -12.03 36.51
N VAL A 16 -9.58 -11.10 36.15
CA VAL A 16 -9.86 -10.09 35.12
C VAL A 16 -9.85 -10.83 33.79
N VAL A 17 -11.03 -11.22 33.31
CA VAL A 17 -11.20 -11.64 31.92
C VAL A 17 -11.05 -10.37 31.07
N ALA A 18 -9.81 -10.12 30.61
CA ALA A 18 -9.57 -9.11 29.60
C ALA A 18 -10.25 -9.59 28.32
N GLY A 19 -11.44 -9.05 28.05
CA GLY A 19 -12.14 -9.28 26.79
C GLY A 19 -11.24 -8.86 25.64
N VAL A 20 -11.03 -9.78 24.68
CA VAL A 20 -10.46 -9.44 23.39
C VAL A 20 -11.45 -8.51 22.71
N LEU A 21 -11.17 -7.21 22.76
CA LEU A 21 -11.82 -6.23 21.90
C LEU A 21 -11.42 -6.58 20.47
N VAL A 22 -12.32 -7.23 19.75
CA VAL A 22 -12.31 -7.18 18.29
C VAL A 22 -12.51 -5.72 17.94
N ALA A 23 -11.43 -5.06 17.51
CA ALA A 23 -11.52 -3.70 17.00
C ALA A 23 -12.50 -3.72 15.82
N ALA A 24 -13.64 -3.04 15.97
CA ALA A 24 -14.48 -2.71 14.83
C ALA A 24 -13.60 -1.97 13.82
N GLY A 25 -13.59 -2.46 12.57
CA GLY A 25 -12.81 -1.85 11.49
C GLY A 25 -13.08 -0.36 11.43
N SER A 26 -12.02 0.45 11.33
CA SER A 26 -12.18 1.90 11.30
C SER A 26 -13.00 2.30 10.07
N ASP A 27 -13.99 3.18 10.22
CA ASP A 27 -14.70 3.83 9.09
C ASP A 27 -13.77 4.62 8.15
N LYS A 28 -12.48 4.73 8.50
CA LYS A 28 -11.45 5.40 7.71
C LYS A 28 -10.96 4.48 6.59
N LYS A 29 -11.40 4.76 5.36
CA LYS A 29 -10.89 4.13 4.14
C LYS A 29 -9.45 4.54 3.83
N ILE A 30 -8.67 3.60 3.30
CA ILE A 30 -7.34 3.83 2.72
C ILE A 30 -7.51 4.62 1.42
N LYS A 31 -6.89 5.80 1.35
CA LYS A 31 -6.95 6.69 0.20
C LYS A 31 -5.84 6.35 -0.78
N VAL A 32 -6.22 5.92 -1.97
CA VAL A 32 -5.30 5.56 -3.05
C VAL A 32 -5.33 6.63 -4.12
N MET A 33 -4.18 7.22 -4.46
CA MET A 33 -4.02 7.91 -5.74
C MET A 33 -3.62 6.86 -6.77
N PHE A 34 -4.52 6.57 -7.71
CA PHE A 34 -4.21 5.71 -8.83
C PHE A 34 -3.69 6.56 -10.00
N PHE A 35 -2.38 6.73 -10.03
CA PHE A 35 -1.66 7.51 -11.04
C PHE A 35 -1.51 6.71 -12.33
N ARG A 36 -2.07 7.23 -13.43
CA ARG A 36 -2.22 6.49 -14.69
C ARG A 36 -1.91 7.36 -15.89
N GLY A 37 -1.51 6.75 -17.01
CA GLY A 37 -1.17 7.50 -18.22
C GLY A 37 -0.15 6.79 -19.11
N GLY A 38 0.28 7.47 -20.17
CA GLY A 38 1.34 6.97 -21.05
C GLY A 38 0.86 6.01 -22.14
N GLY A 39 1.73 5.07 -22.50
CA GLY A 39 1.60 4.23 -23.71
C GLY A 39 0.71 3.00 -23.59
N HIS A 40 0.52 2.42 -22.40
CA HIS A 40 -0.39 1.29 -22.20
C HIS A 40 -1.86 1.73 -22.08
N ASP A 41 -2.79 0.77 -22.08
CA ASP A 41 -4.24 1.04 -21.95
C ASP A 41 -4.64 1.49 -20.54
N TRP A 42 -4.26 2.71 -20.19
CA TRP A 42 -4.56 3.35 -18.92
C TRP A 42 -6.01 3.84 -18.80
N LYS A 43 -6.82 3.69 -19.87
CA LYS A 43 -8.24 4.05 -19.83
C LYS A 43 -9.10 2.87 -19.40
N ASN A 44 -8.81 1.65 -19.87
CA ASN A 44 -9.66 0.49 -19.61
C ASN A 44 -9.15 -0.43 -18.50
N CYS A 45 -7.84 -0.52 -18.25
CA CYS A 45 -7.31 -1.38 -17.17
C CYS A 45 -7.55 -0.83 -15.75
N PRO A 46 -7.28 0.47 -15.45
CA PRO A 46 -7.48 1.02 -14.10
C PRO A 46 -8.90 0.88 -13.52
N PRO A 47 -9.99 1.02 -14.31
CA PRO A 47 -11.35 0.73 -13.83
C PRO A 47 -11.53 -0.65 -13.21
N ILE A 48 -10.88 -1.68 -13.74
CA ILE A 48 -10.98 -3.05 -13.20
C ILE A 48 -10.35 -3.11 -11.81
N MET A 49 -9.13 -2.59 -11.66
CA MET A 49 -8.41 -2.59 -10.38
C MET A 49 -9.11 -1.70 -9.34
N LYS A 50 -9.65 -0.55 -9.75
CA LYS A 50 -10.47 0.30 -8.88
C LYS A 50 -11.70 -0.45 -8.38
N ALA A 51 -12.42 -1.15 -9.25
CA ALA A 51 -13.60 -1.92 -8.87
C ALA A 51 -13.25 -3.02 -7.86
N VAL A 52 -12.15 -3.75 -8.06
CA VAL A 52 -11.67 -4.77 -7.10
C VAL A 52 -11.37 -4.13 -5.75
N LEU A 53 -10.56 -3.07 -5.70
CA LEU A 53 -10.22 -2.39 -4.45
C LEU A 53 -11.45 -1.85 -3.73
N GLU A 54 -12.35 -1.14 -4.42
CA GLU A 54 -13.51 -0.53 -3.78
C GLU A 54 -14.58 -1.55 -3.36
N SER A 55 -14.60 -2.74 -3.96
CA SER A 55 -15.50 -3.84 -3.56
C SER A 55 -15.21 -4.37 -2.15
N THR A 56 -13.99 -4.21 -1.64
CA THR A 56 -13.62 -4.55 -0.26
C THR A 56 -14.20 -3.60 0.78
N ASN A 57 -14.68 -2.43 0.35
CA ASN A 57 -15.06 -1.29 1.19
C ASN A 57 -13.90 -0.64 1.99
N ASP A 58 -12.69 -1.17 1.94
CA ASP A 58 -11.53 -0.65 2.68
C ASP A 58 -10.84 0.52 1.97
N PHE A 59 -11.00 0.64 0.65
CA PHE A 59 -10.27 1.62 -0.17
C PHE A 59 -11.19 2.70 -0.74
N LYS A 60 -10.62 3.90 -0.90
CA LYS A 60 -11.16 4.99 -1.72
C LYS A 60 -10.13 5.35 -2.79
N VAL A 61 -10.45 5.04 -4.05
CA VAL A 61 -9.50 5.21 -5.16
C VAL A 61 -9.81 6.49 -5.93
N THR A 62 -8.80 7.34 -6.12
CA THR A 62 -8.92 8.57 -6.92
C THR A 62 -7.92 8.53 -8.06
N TYR A 63 -8.37 8.75 -9.29
CA TYR A 63 -7.46 8.82 -10.44
C TYR A 63 -6.68 10.13 -10.47
N SER A 64 -5.48 10.05 -11.04
CA SER A 64 -4.72 11.20 -11.50
C SER A 64 -3.88 10.83 -12.71
N GLU A 65 -3.76 11.77 -13.64
CA GLU A 65 -2.83 11.73 -14.76
C GLU A 65 -1.91 12.97 -14.76
N ASN A 66 -2.03 13.83 -13.74
CA ASN A 66 -1.34 15.11 -13.65
C ASN A 66 -0.09 15.01 -12.79
N LEU A 67 1.09 15.18 -13.38
CA LEU A 67 2.36 15.09 -12.67
C LEU A 67 2.50 16.13 -11.54
N ASP A 68 1.80 17.26 -11.62
CA ASP A 68 1.82 18.26 -10.53
C ASP A 68 1.15 17.77 -9.25
N ASP A 69 0.36 16.69 -9.31
CA ASP A 69 -0.23 16.10 -8.12
C ASP A 69 0.83 15.51 -7.17
N PHE A 70 2.03 15.18 -7.67
CA PHE A 70 3.14 14.71 -6.83
C PHE A 70 3.74 15.79 -5.93
N LYS A 71 3.45 17.08 -6.15
CA LYS A 71 4.02 18.15 -5.33
C LYS A 71 3.29 18.30 -3.99
N GLU A 72 1.97 18.49 -4.06
CA GLU A 72 1.16 18.81 -2.88
C GLU A 72 -0.04 17.88 -2.69
N ARG A 73 -0.74 17.55 -3.78
CA ARG A 73 -1.96 16.74 -3.71
C ARG A 73 -1.68 15.33 -3.16
N ILE A 74 -0.49 14.80 -3.42
CA ILE A 74 0.00 13.49 -2.96
C ILE A 74 -0.14 13.30 -1.44
N LYS A 75 -0.01 14.37 -0.64
CA LYS A 75 -0.09 14.35 0.83
C LYS A 75 -1.47 13.97 1.37
N GLN A 76 -2.50 13.97 0.52
CA GLN A 76 -3.86 13.59 0.89
C GLN A 76 -4.10 12.08 0.85
N PHE A 77 -3.14 11.31 0.36
CA PHE A 77 -3.26 9.89 0.07
C PHE A 77 -2.36 9.05 0.97
N ASP A 78 -2.78 7.81 1.21
CA ASP A 78 -2.02 6.82 1.97
C ASP A 78 -1.13 5.98 1.03
N ILE A 79 -1.57 5.77 -0.22
CA ILE A 79 -0.89 4.92 -1.22
C ILE A 79 -0.90 5.58 -2.60
N ILE A 80 0.23 5.50 -3.30
CA ILE A 80 0.32 5.74 -4.75
C ILE A 80 0.34 4.40 -5.47
N MET A 81 -0.70 4.14 -6.24
CA MET A 81 -0.75 3.02 -7.17
C MET A 81 -0.45 3.55 -8.56
N GLN A 82 0.58 3.02 -9.22
CA GLN A 82 1.08 3.57 -10.48
C GLN A 82 0.90 2.57 -11.63
N TYR A 83 0.20 3.00 -12.68
CA TYR A 83 0.09 2.29 -13.96
C TYR A 83 0.35 3.28 -15.10
N THR A 84 1.63 3.54 -15.33
CA THR A 84 2.10 4.46 -16.37
C THR A 84 3.14 3.79 -17.26
N THR A 85 3.42 4.44 -18.39
CA THR A 85 4.53 4.08 -19.28
C THR A 85 5.16 5.35 -19.81
N GLY A 86 6.48 5.49 -19.74
CA GLY A 86 7.15 6.75 -20.09
C GLY A 86 6.75 7.90 -19.15
N MET A 87 6.34 9.03 -19.73
CA MET A 87 6.17 10.33 -19.06
C MET A 87 7.50 10.91 -18.52
N LYS A 88 7.54 12.23 -18.36
CA LYS A 88 8.76 12.96 -17.97
C LYS A 88 8.48 13.94 -16.84
N PRO A 89 8.55 13.52 -15.56
CA PRO A 89 8.42 14.43 -14.44
C PRO A 89 9.58 15.42 -14.39
N THR A 90 9.32 16.60 -13.85
CA THR A 90 10.37 17.51 -13.40
C THR A 90 11.04 16.95 -12.14
N LYS A 91 12.21 17.48 -11.78
CA LYS A 91 12.90 17.09 -10.54
C LYS A 91 12.03 17.28 -9.30
N GLU A 92 11.27 18.36 -9.24
CA GLU A 92 10.33 18.65 -8.14
C GLU A 92 9.22 17.58 -8.03
N GLN A 93 8.70 17.10 -9.16
CA GLN A 93 7.67 16.06 -9.19
C GLN A 93 8.25 14.68 -8.83
N GLU A 94 9.48 14.37 -9.27
CA GLU A 94 10.22 13.18 -8.85
C GLU A 94 10.47 13.18 -7.34
N ASP A 95 10.93 14.31 -6.80
CA ASP A 95 11.20 14.46 -5.37
C ASP A 95 9.93 14.31 -4.56
N GLY A 96 8.83 14.93 -4.98
CA GLY A 96 7.55 14.78 -4.28
C GLY A 96 7.08 13.32 -4.15
N LEU A 97 7.22 12.52 -5.22
CA LEU A 97 6.91 11.09 -5.18
C LEU A 97 7.90 10.32 -4.30
N CYS A 98 9.20 10.51 -4.49
CA CYS A 98 10.21 9.75 -3.75
C CYS A 98 10.21 10.10 -2.25
N ASP A 99 10.02 11.37 -1.91
CA ASP A 99 9.92 11.84 -0.53
C ASP A 99 8.65 11.32 0.15
N PHE A 100 7.52 11.28 -0.56
CA PHE A 100 6.29 10.67 -0.02
C PHE A 100 6.54 9.22 0.41
N ILE A 101 7.20 8.43 -0.45
CA ILE A 101 7.50 7.02 -0.19
C ILE A 101 8.52 6.88 0.95
N GLN A 102 9.60 7.68 0.90
CA GLN A 102 10.63 7.68 1.93
C GLN A 102 10.08 8.06 3.32
N ASN A 103 9.03 8.88 3.38
CA ASN A 103 8.36 9.28 4.60
C ASN A 103 7.23 8.32 5.04
N GLY A 104 7.15 7.12 4.47
CA GLY A 104 6.22 6.06 4.89
C GLY A 104 4.93 5.98 4.08
N GLY A 105 4.79 6.76 3.01
CA GLY A 105 3.71 6.60 2.05
C GLY A 105 3.81 5.29 1.27
N GLY A 106 2.69 4.62 1.03
CA GLY A 106 2.68 3.35 0.30
C GLY A 106 2.89 3.52 -1.20
N TYR A 107 3.54 2.54 -1.83
CA TYR A 107 3.74 2.50 -3.28
C TYR A 107 3.39 1.13 -3.86
N VAL A 108 2.65 1.12 -4.97
CA VAL A 108 2.36 -0.09 -5.75
C VAL A 108 2.57 0.20 -7.23
N GLY A 109 3.68 -0.28 -7.79
CA GLY A 109 3.94 -0.24 -9.23
C GLY A 109 3.27 -1.41 -9.94
N ILE A 110 2.52 -1.15 -11.00
CA ILE A 110 1.81 -2.16 -11.78
C ILE A 110 2.36 -2.18 -13.21
N HIS A 111 2.73 -3.38 -13.68
CA HIS A 111 3.09 -3.65 -15.07
C HIS A 111 4.21 -2.74 -15.60
N SER A 112 3.87 -1.73 -16.41
CA SER A 112 4.83 -0.86 -17.10
C SER A 112 5.41 0.25 -16.22
N ALA A 113 5.12 0.27 -14.91
CA ALA A 113 5.65 1.29 -13.99
C ALA A 113 7.19 1.39 -14.05
N THR A 114 7.91 0.28 -14.24
CA THR A 114 9.37 0.27 -14.40
C THR A 114 9.87 0.77 -15.78
N ASP A 115 8.96 1.01 -16.73
CA ASP A 115 9.22 1.68 -18.02
C ASP A 115 8.88 3.19 -17.97
N SER A 116 8.48 3.71 -16.81
CA SER A 116 8.15 5.12 -16.61
C SER A 116 9.34 5.96 -16.15
N PHE A 117 9.20 7.28 -16.33
CA PHE A 117 10.06 8.32 -15.77
C PHE A 117 11.56 8.09 -16.06
N LYS A 118 11.90 7.83 -17.33
CA LYS A 118 13.28 7.48 -17.73
C LYS A 118 14.34 8.56 -17.48
N ASN A 119 13.91 9.77 -17.10
CA ASN A 119 14.77 10.89 -16.73
C ASN A 119 14.98 11.03 -15.21
N CYS A 120 14.54 10.06 -14.42
CA CYS A 120 14.47 10.11 -12.96
C CYS A 120 15.22 8.92 -12.34
N ASP A 121 16.51 9.11 -12.04
CA ASP A 121 17.34 8.05 -11.47
C ASP A 121 16.88 7.64 -10.06
N ARG A 122 16.38 8.59 -9.25
CA ARG A 122 15.91 8.31 -7.88
C ARG A 122 14.64 7.48 -7.90
N TYR A 123 13.75 7.74 -8.85
CA TYR A 123 12.58 6.89 -9.09
C TYR A 123 12.99 5.45 -9.40
N TRP A 124 13.94 5.25 -10.30
CA TRP A 124 14.42 3.92 -10.69
C TRP A 124 15.14 3.16 -9.57
N GLU A 125 15.88 3.88 -8.73
CA GLU A 125 16.46 3.31 -7.51
C GLU A 125 15.35 2.88 -6.52
N MET A 126 14.33 3.72 -6.32
CA MET A 126 13.19 3.43 -5.44
C MET A 126 12.39 2.20 -5.90
N VAL A 127 12.07 2.08 -7.19
CA VAL A 127 11.32 0.91 -7.70
C VAL A 127 12.18 -0.35 -7.81
N GLY A 128 13.50 -0.22 -7.70
CA GLY A 128 14.44 -1.35 -7.71
C GLY A 128 14.70 -1.98 -9.07
N GLY A 129 14.34 -1.33 -10.18
CA GLY A 129 14.51 -1.89 -11.52
C GLY A 129 14.12 -0.99 -12.68
N ARG A 130 14.64 -1.30 -13.87
CA ARG A 130 14.37 -0.59 -15.13
C ARG A 130 13.90 -1.58 -16.18
N PHE A 131 12.92 -1.18 -16.99
CA PHE A 131 12.47 -2.02 -18.09
C PHE A 131 13.59 -2.27 -19.10
N ALA A 132 13.92 -3.55 -19.34
CA ALA A 132 14.90 -3.97 -20.34
C ALA A 132 14.25 -4.45 -21.65
N GLY A 133 13.12 -5.16 -21.55
CA GLY A 133 12.43 -5.77 -22.68
C GLY A 133 11.53 -6.92 -22.22
N HIS A 134 10.62 -7.37 -23.09
CA HIS A 134 9.85 -8.59 -22.85
C HIS A 134 9.39 -9.24 -24.18
N GLY A 135 9.13 -10.54 -24.15
CA GLY A 135 8.38 -11.25 -25.20
C GLY A 135 6.88 -11.31 -24.86
N GLY A 136 6.14 -12.18 -25.55
CA GLY A 136 4.75 -12.51 -25.21
C GLY A 136 4.60 -14.00 -24.97
N GLY A 137 3.55 -14.41 -24.26
CA GLY A 137 3.22 -15.82 -24.06
C GLY A 137 2.57 -16.11 -22.71
N LYS A 138 2.30 -17.41 -22.48
CA LYS A 138 1.88 -17.93 -21.18
C LYS A 138 3.11 -18.41 -20.42
N PHE A 139 3.11 -18.20 -19.12
CA PHE A 139 4.18 -18.64 -18.23
C PHE A 139 3.60 -19.05 -16.88
N THR A 140 4.34 -19.86 -16.14
CA THR A 140 3.99 -20.29 -14.79
C THR A 140 4.54 -19.27 -13.78
N VAL A 141 3.70 -18.86 -12.84
CA VAL A 141 4.12 -18.06 -11.68
C VAL A 141 4.43 -19.03 -10.53
N TYR A 142 5.61 -18.89 -9.93
CA TYR A 142 6.02 -19.65 -8.76
C TYR A 142 5.95 -18.74 -7.53
N ILE A 143 5.23 -19.17 -6.51
CA ILE A 143 5.22 -18.50 -5.20
C ILE A 143 6.45 -18.99 -4.43
N TYR A 144 7.33 -18.07 -4.06
CA TYR A 144 8.59 -18.40 -3.39
C TYR A 144 8.48 -18.37 -1.86
N ASP A 145 7.78 -17.37 -1.33
CA ASP A 145 7.47 -17.23 0.09
C ASP A 145 5.96 -17.43 0.26
N HIS A 146 5.57 -18.50 0.95
CA HIS A 146 4.17 -18.84 1.21
C HIS A 146 3.65 -18.28 2.54
N GLU A 147 4.53 -17.77 3.40
CA GLU A 147 4.16 -17.19 4.69
C GLU A 147 3.94 -15.67 4.60
N HIS A 148 4.46 -15.02 3.55
CA HIS A 148 4.29 -13.60 3.33
C HIS A 148 2.79 -13.21 3.20
N PRO A 149 2.31 -12.12 3.83
CA PRO A 149 0.90 -11.74 3.81
C PRO A 149 0.27 -11.57 2.42
N ILE A 150 1.05 -11.21 1.40
CA ILE A 150 0.57 -11.07 0.01
C ILE A 150 0.28 -12.42 -0.64
N THR A 151 1.02 -13.47 -0.29
CA THR A 151 1.01 -14.77 -0.98
C THR A 151 0.39 -15.89 -0.14
N LYS A 152 0.01 -15.58 1.10
CA LYS A 152 -0.69 -16.50 2.00
C LYS A 152 -2.17 -16.64 1.61
N GLY A 153 -2.58 -17.84 1.20
CA GLY A 153 -3.95 -18.21 0.78
C GLY A 153 -3.92 -19.29 -0.30
#